data_AF-A0A853ITW6-F1
#
_entry.id   AF-A0A853ITW6-F1
#
_cell.length_a   1.000
_cell.length_b   1.000
_cell.length_c   1.000
_cell.angle_alpha   90.00
_cell.angle_beta   90.00
_cell.angle_gamma   90.00
#
_symmetry.space_group_name_H-M   'P 1'
#
loop_
_entity.id
_entity.type
_entity.pdbx_description
1 polymer ?
#
loop_
_entity_poly.entity_id
_entity_poly.type
_entity_poly.pdbx_seq_one_letter_code
_entity_poly.pdbx_strand_id
1 'polypeptide(L)'
;MRFQNPANGHIEEFGEATWLWVLVGGPFYLAYKQIWLHAVIAAVLSLFTAGLSWVLLYPLIIKWVIRSHYAKLGWKEITEGKAVVRSSSGAPSTDVRILSTPPDGDYRVLGEIMVKLTRWTPLERKYGREDVDQRLREKALALGANAIVNVRYEQKDESWTNAGSIEGRGLAVVSESDTTTCPFCAERIKRAATRCKHCGSDIPKAA
;
A
#
# COMPACT_ATOMS: atom_id res chain seq x y z
N MET A 1 0.55 -5.27 -9.91
CA MET A 1 -0.28 -5.94 -8.87
C MET A 1 0.43 -5.82 -7.52
N ARG A 2 -0.27 -5.53 -6.43
CA ARG A 2 0.30 -5.46 -5.08
C ARG A 2 -0.47 -6.45 -4.18
N PHE A 3 0.22 -7.16 -3.30
CA PHE A 3 -0.41 -8.08 -2.36
C PHE A 3 -0.01 -7.72 -0.93
N GLN A 4 -0.98 -7.68 -0.03
CA GLN A 4 -0.74 -7.43 1.39
C GLN A 4 -0.99 -8.68 2.22
N ASN A 5 -0.02 -8.98 3.09
CA ASN A 5 -0.14 -9.99 4.11
C ASN A 5 -1.00 -9.45 5.27
N PRO A 6 -2.13 -10.10 5.59
CA PRO A 6 -3.02 -9.64 6.67
C PRO A 6 -2.43 -9.80 8.07
N ALA A 7 -1.41 -10.65 8.27
CA ALA A 7 -0.87 -10.95 9.59
C ALA A 7 0.15 -9.90 10.07
N ASN A 8 0.96 -9.33 9.17
CA ASN A 8 2.03 -8.40 9.51
C ASN A 8 1.97 -7.07 8.74
N GLY A 9 0.99 -6.91 7.83
CA GLY A 9 0.83 -5.71 7.02
C GLY A 9 1.88 -5.55 5.91
N HIS A 10 2.76 -6.53 5.70
CA HIS A 10 3.79 -6.51 4.66
C HIS A 10 3.16 -6.45 3.26
N ILE A 11 3.71 -5.61 2.39
CA ILE A 11 3.22 -5.41 1.02
C ILE A 11 4.27 -5.86 0.03
N GLU A 12 3.92 -6.80 -0.83
CA GLU A 12 4.72 -7.20 -1.98
C GLU A 12 4.20 -6.56 -3.26
N GLU A 13 5.13 -5.95 -4.00
CA GLU A 13 4.83 -5.22 -5.24
C GLU A 13 5.33 -6.00 -6.46
N PHE A 14 4.45 -6.13 -7.45
CA PHE A 14 4.72 -6.69 -8.77
C PHE A 14 4.42 -5.63 -9.83
N GLY A 15 5.45 -5.14 -10.52
CA GLY A 15 5.28 -4.21 -11.64
C GLY A 15 4.58 -4.86 -12.83
N GLU A 16 4.10 -4.06 -13.80
CA GLU A 16 3.50 -4.61 -15.02
C GLU A 16 4.51 -5.41 -15.86
N ALA A 17 5.79 -5.01 -15.83
CA ALA A 17 6.90 -5.72 -16.46
C ALA A 17 7.32 -7.03 -15.76
N THR A 18 6.55 -7.55 -14.79
CA THR A 18 6.88 -8.81 -14.09
C THR A 18 7.06 -9.98 -15.05
N TRP A 19 6.30 -10.04 -16.14
CA TRP A 19 6.44 -11.09 -17.16
C TRP A 19 7.81 -11.06 -17.84
N LEU A 20 8.41 -9.88 -18.03
CA LEU A 20 9.71 -9.68 -18.64
C LEU A 20 10.82 -10.15 -17.69
N TRP A 21 10.73 -9.77 -16.40
CA TRP A 21 11.67 -10.20 -15.38
C TRP A 21 11.65 -11.71 -15.15
N VAL A 22 10.49 -12.33 -15.33
CA VAL A 22 10.37 -13.78 -15.38
C VAL A 22 11.08 -14.26 -16.64
N LEU A 23 10.68 -13.84 -17.84
CA LEU A 23 11.30 -14.29 -19.09
C LEU A 23 12.86 -14.26 -19.08
N VAL A 24 13.45 -13.16 -18.58
CA VAL A 24 14.91 -13.00 -18.47
C VAL A 24 15.50 -13.75 -17.27
N GLY A 25 14.88 -13.62 -16.09
CA GLY A 25 15.40 -14.12 -14.83
C GLY A 25 15.14 -15.60 -14.58
N GLY A 26 14.35 -16.27 -15.42
CA GLY A 26 14.19 -17.70 -15.30
C GLY A 26 13.42 -18.14 -14.04
N PRO A 27 13.56 -19.42 -13.64
CA PRO A 27 13.12 -19.91 -12.34
C PRO A 27 13.78 -19.16 -11.16
N PHE A 28 14.93 -18.51 -11.36
CA PHE A 28 15.62 -17.77 -10.30
C PHE A 28 14.83 -16.55 -9.83
N TYR A 29 14.11 -15.85 -10.71
CA TYR A 29 13.23 -14.74 -10.32
C TYR A 29 12.09 -15.22 -9.40
N LEU A 30 11.50 -16.38 -9.71
CA LEU A 30 10.43 -16.97 -8.89
C LEU A 30 10.97 -17.43 -7.53
N ALA A 31 12.17 -18.01 -7.50
CA ALA A 31 12.85 -18.38 -6.26
C ALA A 31 13.18 -17.16 -5.39
N TYR A 32 13.66 -16.06 -6.00
CA TYR A 32 13.89 -14.78 -5.31
C TYR A 32 12.61 -14.24 -4.66
N LYS A 33 11.48 -14.34 -5.39
CA LYS A 33 10.13 -13.99 -4.88
C LYS A 33 9.51 -15.07 -3.97
N GLN A 34 10.27 -16.07 -3.56
CA GLN A 34 9.84 -17.15 -2.66
C GLN A 34 8.68 -18.02 -3.19
N ILE A 35 8.44 -18.03 -4.51
CA ILE A 35 7.41 -18.86 -5.17
C ILE A 35 8.03 -20.20 -5.61
N TRP A 36 8.51 -20.97 -4.63
CA TRP A 36 9.37 -22.15 -4.86
C TRP A 36 8.73 -23.26 -5.69
N LEU A 37 7.45 -23.55 -5.48
CA LEU A 37 6.75 -24.60 -6.25
C LEU A 37 6.84 -24.36 -7.76
N HIS A 38 6.55 -23.14 -8.20
CA HIS A 38 6.61 -22.77 -9.60
C HIS A 38 8.04 -22.59 -10.11
N ALA A 39 8.98 -22.18 -9.25
CA ALA A 39 10.41 -22.16 -9.59
C ALA A 39 10.93 -23.58 -9.93
N VAL A 40 10.56 -24.60 -9.16
CA VAL A 40 10.95 -25.99 -9.42
C VAL A 40 10.28 -26.52 -10.69
N ILE A 41 8.97 -26.33 -10.83
CA ILE A 41 8.22 -26.77 -12.03
C ILE A 41 8.82 -26.12 -13.30
N ALA A 42 9.14 -24.83 -13.24
CA ALA A 42 9.80 -24.10 -14.31
C ALA A 42 11.17 -24.69 -14.67
N ALA A 43 12.01 -24.95 -13.66
CA ALA A 43 13.35 -25.50 -13.86
C ALA A 43 13.30 -26.88 -14.54
N VAL A 44 12.39 -27.75 -14.09
CA VAL A 44 12.20 -29.09 -14.65
C VAL A 44 11.67 -29.01 -16.08
N LEU A 45 10.61 -28.25 -16.34
CA LEU A 45 10.04 -28.10 -17.69
C LEU A 45 11.03 -27.48 -18.67
N SER A 46 11.84 -26.53 -18.23
CA SER A 46 12.88 -25.92 -19.06
C SER A 46 13.92 -26.94 -19.52
N LEU A 47 14.31 -27.89 -18.66
CA LEU A 47 15.23 -28.98 -19.00
C LEU A 47 14.66 -29.89 -20.09
N PHE A 48 13.38 -30.27 -19.99
CA PHE A 48 12.75 -31.19 -20.93
C PHE A 48 12.34 -30.54 -22.27
N THR A 49 12.14 -29.23 -22.28
CA THR A 49 11.66 -28.51 -23.47
C THR A 49 12.71 -27.59 -24.09
N ALA A 50 13.96 -27.67 -23.64
CA ALA A 50 15.05 -26.77 -24.04
C ALA A 50 14.64 -25.28 -23.93
N GLY A 51 13.91 -24.93 -22.86
CA GLY A 51 13.41 -23.57 -22.62
C GLY A 51 12.21 -23.14 -23.48
N LEU A 52 11.65 -23.99 -24.34
CA LEU A 52 10.51 -23.61 -25.20
C LEU A 52 9.23 -23.40 -24.38
N SER A 53 9.00 -24.20 -23.34
CA SER A 53 7.87 -24.01 -22.42
C SER A 53 7.97 -22.69 -21.66
N TRP A 54 9.19 -22.21 -21.42
CA TRP A 54 9.48 -20.99 -20.68
C TRP A 54 9.00 -19.76 -21.45
N VAL A 55 9.37 -19.66 -22.72
CA VAL A 55 9.06 -18.49 -23.56
C VAL A 55 7.58 -18.44 -23.93
N LEU A 56 6.92 -19.58 -24.13
CA LEU A 56 5.55 -19.63 -24.65
C LEU A 56 4.48 -19.59 -23.56
N LEU A 57 4.68 -20.29 -22.44
CA LEU A 57 3.62 -20.42 -21.42
C LEU A 57 3.68 -19.31 -20.39
N TYR A 58 4.88 -19.00 -19.87
CA TYR A 58 5.03 -18.13 -18.70
C TYR A 58 4.56 -16.68 -18.91
N PRO A 59 4.77 -16.02 -20.07
CA PRO A 59 4.24 -14.68 -20.30
C PRO A 59 2.72 -14.59 -20.15
N LEU A 60 2.00 -15.68 -20.47
CA LEU A 60 0.54 -15.75 -20.38
C LEU A 60 0.07 -16.13 -18.97
N ILE A 61 0.70 -17.13 -18.34
CA ILE A 61 0.19 -17.70 -17.08
C ILE A 61 0.74 -17.02 -15.82
N ILE A 62 1.82 -16.23 -15.90
CA ILE A 62 2.51 -15.71 -14.72
C ILE A 62 1.61 -14.89 -13.79
N LYS A 63 0.75 -14.02 -14.36
CA LYS A 63 -0.16 -13.19 -13.56
C LYS A 63 -1.14 -14.06 -12.78
N TRP A 64 -1.64 -15.13 -13.39
CA TRP A 64 -2.52 -16.10 -12.75
C TRP A 64 -1.80 -16.89 -11.65
N VAL A 65 -0.57 -17.34 -11.92
CA VAL A 65 0.28 -18.05 -10.95
C VAL A 65 0.52 -17.22 -9.69
N ILE A 66 0.95 -15.96 -9.86
CA ILE A 66 1.19 -15.04 -8.74
C ILE A 66 -0.10 -14.87 -7.92
N ARG A 67 -1.22 -14.53 -8.57
CA ARG A 67 -2.50 -14.36 -7.89
C ARG A 67 -2.92 -15.61 -7.12
N SER A 68 -2.84 -16.79 -7.73
CA SER A 68 -3.22 -18.05 -7.10
C SER A 68 -2.34 -18.36 -5.89
N HIS A 69 -1.02 -18.16 -6.00
CA HIS A 69 -0.09 -18.38 -4.90
C HIS A 69 -0.39 -17.49 -3.69
N TYR A 70 -0.49 -16.18 -3.90
CA TYR A 70 -0.77 -15.24 -2.81
C TYR A 70 -2.19 -15.38 -2.25
N ALA A 71 -3.18 -15.74 -3.09
CA ALA A 71 -4.53 -16.05 -2.62
C ALA A 71 -4.55 -17.30 -1.72
N LYS A 72 -3.79 -18.35 -2.03
CA LYS A 72 -3.65 -19.54 -1.18
C LYS A 72 -3.02 -19.23 0.17
N LEU A 73 -2.11 -18.25 0.22
CA LEU A 73 -1.52 -17.74 1.46
C LEU A 73 -2.47 -16.81 2.25
N GLY A 74 -3.66 -16.52 1.72
CA GLY A 74 -4.63 -15.61 2.33
C GLY A 74 -4.30 -14.12 2.17
N TRP A 75 -3.38 -13.77 1.28
CA TRP A 75 -3.02 -12.37 1.02
C TRP A 75 -4.09 -11.70 0.15
N LYS A 76 -4.30 -10.40 0.36
CA LYS A 76 -5.30 -9.61 -0.37
C LYS A 76 -4.64 -8.77 -1.46
N GLU A 77 -5.20 -8.78 -2.67
CA GLU A 77 -4.74 -7.92 -3.78
C GLU A 77 -5.17 -6.48 -3.50
N ILE A 78 -4.18 -5.57 -3.43
CA ILE A 78 -4.40 -4.14 -3.32
C ILE A 78 -4.48 -3.58 -4.74
N THR A 79 -5.70 -3.25 -5.17
CA THR A 79 -5.89 -2.41 -6.35
C THR A 79 -5.57 -0.96 -5.99
N GLU A 80 -4.67 -0.35 -6.75
CA GLU A 80 -4.37 1.08 -6.60
C GLU A 80 -5.67 1.91 -6.71
N GLY A 81 -5.87 2.85 -5.79
CA GLY A 81 -7.06 3.69 -5.73
C GLY A 81 -8.25 3.13 -4.94
N LYS A 82 -8.19 1.91 -4.38
CA LYS A 82 -9.30 1.33 -3.59
C LYS A 82 -8.95 0.66 -2.25
N ALA A 83 -7.71 0.22 -2.05
CA ALA A 83 -7.41 -0.58 -0.86
C ALA A 83 -7.19 0.24 0.43
N VAL A 84 -8.01 -0.02 1.44
CA VAL A 84 -7.85 0.54 2.78
C VAL A 84 -6.89 -0.33 3.59
N VAL A 85 -5.67 0.15 3.83
CA VAL A 85 -4.67 -0.54 4.67
C VAL A 85 -5.06 -0.38 6.14
N ARG A 86 -5.00 -1.45 6.94
CA ARG A 86 -5.26 -1.38 8.39
C ARG A 86 -3.95 -1.32 9.18
N SER A 87 -3.92 -0.48 10.21
CA SER A 87 -2.86 -0.40 11.22
C SER A 87 -2.84 -1.65 12.10
N SER A 88 -1.75 -1.89 12.84
CA SER A 88 -1.69 -2.86 13.94
C SER A 88 -2.78 -2.64 14.99
N SER A 89 -3.27 -1.40 15.12
CA SER A 89 -4.42 -1.03 15.96
C SER A 89 -5.80 -1.31 15.33
N GLY A 90 -5.85 -1.85 14.12
CA GLY A 90 -7.06 -2.08 13.33
C GLY A 90 -7.62 -0.84 12.62
N ALA A 91 -7.02 0.34 12.84
CA ALA A 91 -7.46 1.59 12.21
C ALA A 91 -7.23 1.58 10.69
N PRO A 92 -8.24 1.91 9.86
CA PRO A 92 -8.08 2.01 8.41
C PRO A 92 -7.26 3.25 7.99
N SER A 93 -6.52 3.16 6.88
CA SER A 93 -5.72 4.26 6.32
C SER A 93 -6.56 5.46 5.89
N THR A 94 -7.85 5.24 5.62
CA THR A 94 -8.83 6.30 5.33
C THR A 94 -9.06 7.22 6.52
N ASP A 95 -8.82 6.77 7.76
CA ASP A 95 -8.96 7.61 8.96
C ASP A 95 -7.89 8.71 9.02
N VAL A 96 -6.75 8.53 8.35
CA VAL A 96 -5.68 9.54 8.33
C VAL A 96 -6.10 10.68 7.43
N ARG A 97 -6.37 11.86 8.01
CA ARG A 97 -6.87 13.02 7.24
C ARG A 97 -5.72 13.81 6.63
N ILE A 98 -5.88 14.20 5.37
CA ILE A 98 -4.98 15.18 4.74
C ILE A 98 -5.57 16.56 5.04
N LEU A 99 -4.85 17.35 5.81
CA LEU A 99 -5.24 18.71 6.20
C LEU A 99 -4.38 19.72 5.43
N SER A 100 -5.03 20.61 4.68
CA SER A 100 -4.35 21.70 3.98
C SER A 100 -3.86 22.78 4.96
N THR A 101 -4.57 22.94 6.07
CA THR A 101 -4.23 23.84 7.17
C THR A 101 -3.79 23.03 8.39
N PRO A 102 -2.83 23.51 9.19
CA PRO A 102 -2.52 22.89 10.47
C PRO A 102 -3.77 22.74 11.34
N PRO A 103 -3.94 21.62 12.07
CA PRO A 103 -5.08 21.42 12.95
C PRO A 103 -5.08 22.46 14.08
N ASP A 104 -6.27 22.94 14.44
CA ASP A 104 -6.45 23.79 15.63
C ASP A 104 -6.22 22.95 16.90
N GLY A 105 -5.11 23.25 17.59
CA GLY A 105 -4.70 22.60 18.83
C GLY A 105 -3.24 22.14 18.82
N ASP A 106 -2.83 21.53 19.93
CA ASP A 106 -1.49 20.95 20.03
C ASP A 106 -1.40 19.68 19.16
N TYR A 107 -0.40 19.65 18.28
CA TYR A 107 -0.08 18.50 17.45
C TYR A 107 1.39 18.12 17.62
N ARG A 108 1.66 16.82 17.64
CA ARG A 108 3.03 16.29 17.67
C ARG A 108 3.42 15.84 16.27
N VAL A 109 4.50 16.41 15.74
CA VAL A 109 5.10 15.96 14.48
C VAL A 109 5.84 14.64 14.71
N LEU A 110 5.46 13.60 13.96
CA LEU A 110 6.14 12.30 14.00
C LEU A 110 7.27 12.22 12.98
N GLY A 111 7.15 12.95 11.86
CA GLY A 111 8.20 13.05 10.86
C GLY A 111 7.69 13.49 9.49
N GLU A 112 8.62 13.81 8.60
CA GLU A 112 8.33 14.06 7.19
C GLU A 112 8.13 12.74 6.45
N ILE A 113 7.08 12.68 5.63
CA ILE A 113 6.78 11.55 4.76
C ILE A 113 6.88 11.98 3.30
N MET A 114 7.60 11.16 2.52
CA MET A 114 7.74 11.36 1.08
C MET A 114 7.34 10.11 0.33
N VAL A 115 6.57 10.29 -0.74
CA VAL A 115 6.13 9.22 -1.64
C VAL A 115 6.47 9.64 -3.06
N LYS A 116 7.22 8.80 -3.78
CA LYS A 116 7.54 9.01 -5.19
C LYS A 116 6.97 7.86 -6.01
N LEU A 117 6.10 8.19 -6.95
CA LEU A 117 5.50 7.22 -7.88
C LEU A 117 6.09 7.45 -9.24
N THR A 118 6.96 6.54 -9.65
CA THR A 118 7.61 6.59 -10.96
C THR A 118 6.89 5.62 -11.89
N ARG A 119 6.41 6.14 -13.03
CA ARG A 119 5.92 5.33 -14.13
C ARG A 119 7.11 5.01 -15.03
N TRP A 120 7.47 3.74 -15.14
CA TRP A 120 8.65 3.37 -15.93
C TRP A 120 8.32 3.23 -17.41
N THR A 121 7.12 2.74 -17.72
CA THR A 121 6.72 2.45 -19.11
C THR A 121 5.46 3.21 -19.52
N PRO A 122 5.30 3.59 -20.80
CA PRO A 122 4.10 4.26 -21.29
C PRO A 122 2.81 3.41 -21.19
N LEU A 123 2.96 2.09 -21.15
CA LEU A 123 1.85 1.13 -21.03
C LEU A 123 1.25 1.06 -19.62
N GLU A 124 1.95 1.58 -18.61
CA GLU A 124 1.44 1.63 -17.23
C GLU A 124 0.39 2.75 -17.07
N ARG A 125 -0.57 2.52 -16.15
CA ARG A 125 -1.60 3.52 -15.80
C ARG A 125 -0.92 4.78 -15.25
N LYS A 126 -1.36 5.95 -15.72
CA LYS A 126 -0.89 7.25 -15.20
C LYS A 126 -1.35 7.42 -13.74
N TYR A 127 -0.41 7.71 -12.85
CA TYR A 127 -0.70 8.00 -11.45
C TYR A 127 -1.43 9.34 -11.29
N GLY A 128 -2.49 9.36 -10.48
CA GLY A 128 -3.22 10.58 -10.10
C GLY A 128 -2.84 11.07 -8.71
N ARG A 129 -3.38 12.24 -8.33
CA ARG A 129 -3.25 12.78 -6.96
C ARG A 129 -3.81 11.82 -5.89
N GLU A 130 -4.92 11.16 -6.21
CA GLU A 130 -5.54 10.15 -5.34
C GLU A 130 -4.58 8.99 -4.99
N ASP A 131 -3.77 8.54 -5.95
CA ASP A 131 -2.82 7.45 -5.75
C ASP A 131 -1.66 7.85 -4.83
N VAL A 132 -1.28 9.13 -4.86
CA VAL A 132 -0.28 9.72 -3.97
C VAL A 132 -0.86 9.85 -2.57
N ASP A 133 -2.09 10.34 -2.45
CA ASP A 133 -2.79 10.54 -1.18
C ASP A 133 -2.96 9.22 -0.42
N GLN A 134 -3.37 8.17 -1.13
CA GLN A 134 -3.50 6.86 -0.53
C GLN A 134 -2.16 6.35 0.02
N ARG A 135 -1.06 6.48 -0.72
CA ARG A 135 0.26 6.05 -0.27
C ARG A 135 0.84 6.94 0.83
N LEU A 136 0.54 8.23 0.84
CA LEU A 136 0.89 9.13 1.93
C LEU A 136 0.16 8.71 3.21
N ARG A 137 -1.14 8.40 3.13
CA ARG A 137 -1.94 7.89 4.25
C ARG A 137 -1.42 6.55 4.75
N GLU A 138 -1.03 5.62 3.87
CA GLU A 138 -0.41 4.34 4.24
C GLU A 138 0.89 4.56 5.05
N LYS A 139 1.78 5.45 4.59
CA LYS A 139 3.03 5.76 5.31
C LYS A 139 2.77 6.48 6.63
N ALA A 140 1.86 7.44 6.65
CA ALA A 140 1.47 8.15 7.86
C ALA A 140 0.90 7.18 8.91
N LEU A 141 0.03 6.26 8.49
CA LEU A 141 -0.55 5.24 9.35
C LEU A 141 0.52 4.30 9.92
N ALA A 142 1.50 3.92 9.10
CA ALA A 142 2.63 3.09 9.54
C ALA A 142 3.49 3.79 10.61
N LEU A 143 3.59 5.12 10.57
CA LEU A 143 4.23 5.93 11.61
C LEU A 143 3.33 6.15 12.84
N GLY A 144 2.04 5.81 12.76
CA GLY A 144 1.05 6.07 13.82
C GLY A 144 0.48 7.48 13.82
N ALA A 145 0.61 8.22 12.71
CA ALA A 145 -0.03 9.52 12.52
C ALA A 145 -1.53 9.38 12.29
N ASN A 146 -2.30 10.39 12.72
CA ASN A 146 -3.74 10.49 12.45
C ASN A 146 -4.07 11.62 11.45
N ALA A 147 -3.10 12.49 11.15
CA ALA A 147 -3.25 13.50 10.10
C ALA A 147 -1.93 13.73 9.36
N ILE A 148 -2.05 14.26 8.14
CA ILE A 148 -0.93 14.73 7.32
C ILE A 148 -1.18 16.20 7.02
N VAL A 149 -0.21 17.05 7.36
CA VAL A 149 -0.29 18.50 7.14
C VAL A 149 0.72 18.95 6.08
N ASN A 150 0.47 20.10 5.47
CA ASN A 150 1.35 20.72 4.48
C ASN A 150 1.67 19.80 3.29
N VAL A 151 0.67 19.08 2.78
CA VAL A 151 0.89 18.19 1.63
C VAL A 151 1.20 19.01 0.38
N ARG A 152 2.31 18.68 -0.28
CA ARG A 152 2.75 19.26 -1.55
C ARG A 152 2.90 18.17 -2.58
N TYR A 153 2.45 18.46 -3.80
CA TYR A 153 2.57 17.57 -4.93
C TYR A 153 3.51 18.20 -5.95
N GLU A 154 4.45 17.40 -6.44
CA GLU A 154 5.35 17.76 -7.52
C GLU A 154 5.17 16.72 -8.63
N GLN A 155 4.56 17.15 -9.74
CA GLN A 155 4.40 16.30 -10.92
C GLN A 155 5.54 16.60 -11.88
N LYS A 156 6.32 15.56 -12.21
CA LYS A 156 7.35 15.61 -13.25
C LYS A 156 6.81 14.87 -14.45
N ASP A 157 6.72 15.57 -15.57
CA ASP A 157 6.28 14.99 -16.83
C ASP A 157 7.32 14.01 -17.39
N GLU A 158 6.98 13.40 -18.51
CA GLU A 158 7.76 12.36 -19.17
C GLU A 158 9.19 12.85 -19.40
N SER A 159 10.15 12.07 -18.89
CA SER A 159 11.58 12.32 -19.04
C SER A 159 12.18 11.24 -19.93
N TRP A 160 13.43 11.41 -20.34
CA TRP A 160 14.14 10.39 -21.11
C TRP A 160 14.24 9.04 -20.38
N THR A 161 14.26 9.06 -19.04
CA THR A 161 14.43 7.85 -18.21
C THR A 161 13.13 7.20 -17.73
N ASN A 162 12.01 7.92 -17.73
CA ASN A 162 10.75 7.43 -17.20
C ASN A 162 9.55 8.09 -17.88
N ALA A 163 8.43 7.40 -17.89
CA ALA A 163 7.18 7.91 -18.43
C ALA A 163 6.49 8.90 -17.46
N GLY A 164 7.26 9.66 -16.67
CA GLY A 164 6.76 10.63 -15.71
C GLY A 164 6.67 10.10 -14.28
N SER A 165 6.70 11.02 -13.33
CA SER A 165 6.61 10.70 -11.90
C SER A 165 5.80 11.73 -11.15
N ILE A 166 5.09 11.31 -10.11
CA ILE A 166 4.46 12.22 -9.17
C ILE A 166 5.04 11.99 -7.78
N GLU A 167 5.50 13.07 -7.17
CA GLU A 167 6.06 13.09 -5.83
C GLU A 167 5.07 13.80 -4.89
N GLY A 168 4.77 13.20 -3.75
CA GLY A 168 3.99 13.78 -2.67
C GLY A 168 4.84 13.90 -1.42
N ARG A 169 4.85 15.07 -0.80
CA ARG A 169 5.53 15.34 0.48
C ARG A 169 4.52 15.86 1.49
N GLY A 170 4.63 15.45 2.74
CA GLY A 170 3.79 15.96 3.81
C GLY A 170 4.41 15.69 5.18
N LEU A 171 3.86 16.32 6.21
CA LEU A 171 4.25 16.13 7.60
C LEU A 171 3.24 15.22 8.28
N ALA A 172 3.68 14.05 8.74
CA ALA A 172 2.85 13.15 9.53
C ALA A 172 2.76 13.67 10.97
N VAL A 173 1.54 13.92 11.44
CA VAL A 173 1.27 14.48 12.76
C VAL A 173 0.27 13.63 13.54
N VAL A 174 0.38 13.70 14.86
CA VAL A 174 -0.66 13.25 15.79
C VAL A 174 -1.31 14.49 16.37
N SER A 175 -2.54 14.78 15.92
CA SER A 175 -3.38 15.81 16.51
C SER A 175 -4.10 15.27 17.74
N GLU A 176 -3.98 15.91 18.89
CA GLU A 176 -4.68 15.50 20.12
C GLU A 176 -6.19 15.79 20.04
N SER A 177 -6.60 16.73 19.18
CA SER A 177 -8.00 17.11 18.93
C SER A 177 -8.88 15.98 18.35
N ASP A 178 -8.26 14.91 17.86
CA ASP A 178 -8.95 13.70 17.40
C ASP A 178 -9.26 12.70 18.52
N THR A 179 -8.87 13.02 19.75
CA THR A 179 -9.26 12.29 20.95
C THR A 179 -10.28 13.09 21.76
N THR A 180 -11.31 12.43 22.25
CA THR A 180 -12.30 12.96 23.19
C THR A 180 -12.35 12.06 24.42
N THR A 181 -12.86 12.58 25.53
CA THR A 181 -13.03 11.81 26.75
C THR A 181 -14.39 11.11 26.71
N CYS A 182 -14.43 9.81 27.00
CA CYS A 182 -15.70 9.10 27.06
C CYS A 182 -16.54 9.60 28.25
N PRO A 183 -17.82 10.00 28.05
CA PRO A 183 -18.66 10.50 29.14
C PRO A 183 -19.05 9.42 30.16
N PHE A 184 -18.91 8.13 29.81
CA PHE A 184 -19.30 7.02 30.67
C PHE A 184 -18.16 6.45 31.51
N CYS A 185 -16.94 6.40 30.97
CA CYS A 185 -15.79 5.77 31.64
C CYS A 185 -14.58 6.69 31.81
N ALA A 186 -14.67 7.95 31.39
CA ALA A 186 -13.60 8.95 31.48
C ALA A 186 -12.27 8.62 30.75
N GLU A 187 -12.23 7.53 29.99
CA GLU A 187 -11.03 7.12 29.24
C GLU A 187 -10.92 7.85 27.88
N ARG A 188 -9.69 8.03 27.36
CA ARG A 188 -9.45 8.70 26.07
C ARG A 188 -9.83 7.81 24.89
N ILE A 189 -10.72 8.31 24.04
CA ILE A 189 -11.28 7.61 22.88
C ILE A 189 -11.16 8.49 21.62
N LYS A 190 -11.27 7.89 20.42
CA LYS A 190 -11.31 8.67 19.18
C LYS A 190 -12.60 9.51 19.12
N ARG A 191 -12.51 10.79 18.71
CA ARG A 191 -13.68 11.69 18.55
C ARG A 191 -14.70 11.15 17.54
N ALA A 192 -14.26 10.36 16.55
CA ALA A 192 -15.12 9.69 15.58
C ALA A 192 -15.73 8.35 16.05
N ALA A 193 -15.43 7.89 17.28
CA ALA A 193 -15.91 6.59 17.76
C ALA A 193 -17.41 6.64 18.07
N THR A 194 -18.19 5.80 17.41
CA THR A 194 -19.61 5.57 17.74
C THR A 194 -19.79 4.70 18.97
N ARG A 195 -18.79 3.89 19.33
CA ARG A 195 -18.80 3.00 20.49
C ARG A 195 -17.46 3.04 21.22
N CYS A 196 -17.51 3.13 22.54
CA CYS A 196 -16.31 3.15 23.38
C CYS A 196 -15.61 1.79 23.39
N LYS A 197 -14.30 1.76 23.14
CA LYS A 197 -13.49 0.52 23.22
C LYS A 197 -13.26 -0.01 24.64
N HIS A 198 -13.49 0.83 25.65
CA HIS A 198 -13.22 0.50 27.06
C HIS A 198 -14.47 0.03 27.79
N CYS A 199 -15.56 0.81 27.72
CA CYS A 199 -16.81 0.50 28.41
C CYS A 199 -17.91 -0.07 27.50
N GLY A 200 -17.73 -0.05 26.18
CA GLY A 200 -18.72 -0.57 25.24
C GLY A 200 -19.98 0.27 25.05
N SER A 201 -20.07 1.44 25.69
CA SER A 201 -21.20 2.38 25.56
C SER A 201 -21.21 3.06 24.19
N ASP A 202 -22.40 3.30 23.64
CA ASP A 202 -22.59 4.08 22.41
C ASP A 202 -22.44 5.57 22.72
N ILE A 203 -21.66 6.26 21.90
CA ILE A 203 -21.25 7.65 22.13
C ILE A 203 -22.03 8.52 21.17
N PRO A 204 -22.73 9.56 21.67
CA PRO A 204 -23.45 10.48 20.81
C PRO A 204 -22.46 11.17 19.87
N LYS A 205 -22.70 11.07 18.55
CA LYS A 205 -21.91 11.77 17.53
C LYS A 205 -22.00 13.27 17.82
N ALA A 206 -20.86 13.91 18.09
CA ALA A 206 -20.83 15.37 18.18
C ALA A 206 -21.26 15.94 16.83
N ALA A 207 -22.32 16.75 16.84
CA ALA A 207 -22.84 17.46 15.68
C ALA A 207 -21.84 18.49 15.16
#